data_AF-A0A1I3USU5-F1
#
_entry.id   AF-A0A1I3USU5-F1
#
_cell.length_a   1.000
_cell.length_b   1.000
_cell.length_c   1.000
_cell.angle_alpha   90.00
_cell.angle_beta   90.00
_cell.angle_gamma   90.00
#
_symmetry.space_group_name_H-M   'P 1'
#
loop_
_entity.id
_entity.type
_entity.pdbx_description
1 polymer ?
#
loop_
_entity_poly.entity_id
_entity_poly.type
_entity_poly.pdbx_seq_one_letter_code
_entity_poly.pdbx_strand_id
1 'polypeptide(L)'
;MSREENDSDDDGLPPPPEGFSTWLDYAVFNMDTRSVWHEFLFSADPDLKNFNRDEIQRAAEQELRMLRARAGVPDTYPGERS
;
A
#
# COMPACT_ATOMS: atom_id res chain seq x y z
N MET A 1 19.22 12.97 38.01
CA MET A 1 19.25 13.71 36.74
C MET A 1 18.67 12.78 35.69
N SER A 2 17.49 13.16 35.20
CA SER A 2 16.65 12.41 34.27
C SER A 2 17.43 12.06 33.01
N ARG A 3 17.39 10.78 32.60
CA ARG A 3 17.85 10.36 31.28
C ARG A 3 16.67 10.62 30.35
N GLU A 4 16.78 11.70 29.59
CA GLU A 4 15.82 12.09 28.56
C GLU A 4 15.48 10.88 27.68
N GLU A 5 14.17 10.63 27.56
CA GLU A 5 13.56 9.72 26.61
C GLU A 5 13.88 10.26 25.22
N ASN A 6 14.90 9.71 24.56
CA ASN A 6 15.24 10.07 23.20
C ASN A 6 14.29 9.36 22.24
N ASP A 7 13.15 10.04 22.06
CA ASP A 7 12.36 10.18 20.85
C ASP A 7 12.68 9.23 19.69
N SER A 8 11.72 8.31 19.49
CA SER A 8 11.18 7.80 18.22
C SER A 8 12.17 7.43 17.11
N ASP A 9 12.13 6.15 16.76
CA ASP A 9 12.77 5.47 15.64
C ASP A 9 12.59 6.19 14.26
N ASP A 10 13.37 7.23 13.98
CA ASP A 10 13.52 7.80 12.63
C ASP A 10 14.53 6.96 11.84
N ASP A 11 14.03 5.87 11.25
CA ASP A 11 14.78 4.89 10.45
C ASP A 11 15.22 5.46 9.09
N GLY A 12 15.67 6.72 8.97
CA GLY A 12 16.39 7.27 7.79
C GLY A 12 15.73 7.10 6.41
N LEU A 13 14.44 6.79 6.35
CA LEU A 13 13.72 6.57 5.11
C LEU A 13 13.40 7.93 4.48
N PRO A 14 13.66 8.14 3.18
CA PRO A 14 13.30 9.40 2.52
C PRO A 14 11.79 9.65 2.66
N PRO A 15 11.33 10.91 2.65
CA PRO A 15 9.89 11.18 2.70
C PRO A 15 9.18 10.56 1.49
N PRO A 16 7.90 10.19 1.62
CA PRO A 16 7.10 9.72 0.48
C PRO A 16 7.08 10.76 -0.65
N PRO A 17 6.94 10.32 -1.91
CA PRO A 17 6.83 11.24 -3.05
C PRO A 17 5.66 12.23 -2.91
N GLU A 18 5.80 13.40 -3.55
CA GLU A 18 4.79 14.46 -3.50
C GLU A 18 3.39 13.95 -3.88
N GLY A 19 2.39 14.32 -3.09
CA GLY A 19 1.00 13.86 -3.24
C GLY A 19 0.66 12.54 -2.52
N PHE A 20 1.61 11.92 -1.81
CA PHE A 20 1.37 10.73 -0.99
C PHE A 20 1.68 10.98 0.48
N SER A 21 0.75 10.64 1.37
CA SER A 21 0.92 10.84 2.82
C SER A 21 1.82 9.78 3.46
N THR A 22 1.92 8.59 2.85
CA THR A 22 2.74 7.48 3.35
C THR A 22 3.41 6.73 2.20
N TRP A 23 4.53 6.04 2.48
CA TRP A 23 5.15 5.11 1.52
C TRP A 23 4.20 4.00 1.08
N LEU A 24 3.29 3.60 1.96
CA LEU A 24 2.29 2.59 1.66
C LEU A 24 1.25 3.10 0.65
N ASP A 25 0.82 4.37 0.75
CA ASP A 25 -0.04 5.01 -0.25
C ASP A 25 0.62 5.02 -1.62
N TYR A 26 1.90 5.42 -1.67
CA TYR A 26 2.68 5.43 -2.90
C TYR A 26 2.84 4.03 -3.50
N ALA A 27 3.17 3.04 -2.67
CA ALA A 27 3.38 1.66 -3.12
C ALA A 27 2.09 1.02 -3.64
N VAL A 28 0.95 1.23 -2.97
CA VAL A 28 -0.35 0.72 -3.42
C VAL A 28 -0.78 1.40 -4.72
N PHE A 29 -0.61 2.73 -4.81
CA PHE A 29 -0.94 3.47 -6.03
C PHE A 29 -0.08 3.06 -7.24
N ASN A 30 1.23 2.85 -7.04
CA ASN A 30 2.18 2.49 -8.10
C ASN A 30 2.38 0.98 -8.23
N MET A 31 1.57 0.17 -7.56
CA MET A 31 1.71 -1.28 -7.62
C MET A 31 1.65 -1.72 -9.09
N ASP A 32 2.73 -2.39 -9.55
CA ASP A 32 2.79 -2.89 -10.93
C ASP A 32 1.88 -4.10 -11.10
N THR A 33 0.62 -3.77 -11.31
CA THR A 33 -0.45 -4.70 -11.63
C THR A 33 -0.19 -5.49 -12.91
N ARG A 34 0.68 -5.06 -13.83
CA ARG A 34 1.06 -5.89 -14.99
C ARG A 34 1.96 -7.03 -14.58
N SER A 35 2.96 -6.78 -13.74
CA SER A 35 3.83 -7.84 -13.20
C SER A 35 3.04 -8.83 -12.34
N VAL A 36 2.14 -8.33 -11.49
CA VAL A 36 1.20 -9.17 -10.73
C VAL A 36 0.30 -9.97 -11.66
N TRP A 37 -0.28 -9.34 -12.69
CA TRP A 37 -1.13 -10.03 -13.66
C TRP A 37 -0.37 -11.08 -14.47
N HIS A 38 0.91 -10.85 -14.80
CA HIS A 38 1.77 -11.85 -15.44
C HIS A 38 2.03 -13.04 -14.52
N GLU A 39 2.42 -12.83 -13.25
CA GLU A 39 2.52 -13.93 -12.27
C GLU A 39 1.19 -14.67 -12.12
N PHE A 40 0.07 -13.94 -12.13
CA PHE A 40 -1.28 -14.49 -12.09
C PHE A 40 -1.61 -15.35 -13.32
N LEU A 41 -1.23 -14.89 -14.52
CA LEU A 41 -1.43 -15.61 -15.79
C LEU A 41 -0.63 -16.91 -15.86
N PHE A 42 0.55 -16.94 -15.21
CA PHE A 42 1.43 -18.10 -15.17
C PHE A 42 1.20 -19.00 -13.94
N SER A 43 0.38 -18.57 -12.98
CA SER A 43 -0.11 -19.45 -11.93
C SER A 43 -0.99 -20.54 -12.56
N ALA A 44 -0.75 -21.80 -12.22
CA ALA A 44 -1.35 -22.96 -12.91
C ALA A 44 -2.85 -23.15 -12.65
N ASP A 45 -3.50 -22.19 -11.99
CA ASP A 45 -4.90 -22.27 -11.61
C ASP A 45 -5.80 -21.71 -12.73
N PRO A 46 -6.58 -22.56 -13.43
CA PRO A 46 -7.44 -22.13 -14.51
C PRO A 46 -8.57 -21.19 -14.05
N ASP A 47 -8.92 -21.18 -12.76
CA ASP A 47 -9.96 -20.30 -12.21
C ASP A 47 -9.44 -18.86 -11.99
N LEU A 48 -8.11 -18.68 -11.95
CA LEU A 48 -7.46 -17.37 -11.82
C LEU A 48 -7.35 -16.61 -13.16
N LYS A 49 -7.69 -17.23 -14.30
CA LYS A 49 -7.62 -16.56 -15.62
C LYS A 49 -8.62 -15.41 -15.83
N ASN A 50 -9.60 -15.27 -14.95
CA ASN A 50 -10.69 -14.31 -15.12
C ASN A 50 -10.49 -12.98 -14.39
N PHE A 51 -9.46 -12.83 -13.55
CA PHE A 51 -9.26 -11.59 -12.81
C PHE A 51 -8.65 -10.51 -13.70
N ASN A 52 -9.34 -9.38 -13.78
CA ASN A 52 -8.85 -8.21 -14.49
C ASN A 52 -7.99 -7.31 -13.57
N ARG A 53 -7.19 -6.43 -14.17
CA ARG A 53 -6.32 -5.49 -13.47
C ARG A 53 -7.05 -4.64 -12.43
N ASP A 54 -8.26 -4.19 -12.75
CA ASP A 54 -9.02 -3.31 -11.88
C ASP A 54 -9.57 -4.05 -10.65
N GLU A 55 -9.86 -5.35 -10.77
CA GLU A 55 -10.25 -6.21 -9.65
C GLU A 55 -9.10 -6.43 -8.67
N ILE A 56 -7.89 -6.66 -9.18
CA ILE A 56 -6.67 -6.78 -8.36
C ILE A 56 -6.42 -5.46 -7.60
N GLN A 57 -6.52 -4.33 -8.30
CA GLN A 57 -6.36 -3.03 -7.67
C GLN A 57 -7.41 -2.78 -6.57
N ARG A 58 -8.69 -3.06 -6.85
CA ARG A 58 -9.77 -2.90 -5.86
C ARG A 58 -9.57 -3.80 -4.64
N ALA A 59 -9.12 -5.04 -4.83
CA ALA A 59 -8.82 -5.95 -3.74
C ALA A 59 -7.71 -5.41 -2.84
N ALA A 60 -6.62 -4.91 -3.43
CA ALA A 60 -5.51 -4.31 -2.69
C ALA A 60 -5.95 -3.06 -1.91
N GLU A 61 -6.77 -2.20 -2.51
CA GLU A 61 -7.34 -1.02 -1.83
C GLU A 61 -8.26 -1.40 -0.66
N GLN A 62 -9.06 -2.45 -0.82
CA GLN A 62 -9.92 -2.96 0.24
C GLN A 62 -9.10 -3.53 1.40
N GLU A 63 -8.07 -4.31 1.10
CA GLU A 63 -7.18 -4.87 2.11
C GLU A 63 -6.43 -3.77 2.87
N LEU A 64 -5.91 -2.77 2.16
CA LEU A 64 -5.27 -1.59 2.78
C LEU A 64 -6.20 -0.93 3.80
N ARG A 65 -7.47 -0.71 3.43
CA ARG A 65 -8.46 -0.12 4.33
C ARG A 65 -8.69 -0.95 5.59
N MET A 66 -8.76 -2.28 5.46
CA MET A 66 -8.91 -3.16 6.62
C MET A 66 -7.69 -3.11 7.53
N LEU A 67 -6.48 -3.12 6.96
CA LEU A 67 -5.23 -3.05 7.71
C LEU A 67 -5.13 -1.74 8.49
N ARG A 68 -5.50 -0.61 7.88
CA ARG A 68 -5.54 0.71 8.53
C ARG A 68 -6.54 0.77 9.67
N ALA A 69 -7.75 0.27 9.44
CA ALA A 69 -8.77 0.19 10.48
C ALA A 69 -8.29 -0.65 11.67
N ARG A 70 -7.61 -1.76 11.41
CA ARG A 70 -7.04 -2.63 12.46
C ARG A 70 -5.87 -1.98 13.20
N ALA A 71 -5.06 -1.18 12.51
CA ALA A 71 -3.93 -0.47 13.09
C ALA A 71 -4.32 0.84 13.78
N GLY A 72 -5.57 1.30 13.63
CA GLY A 72 -6.01 2.60 14.17
C GLY A 72 -5.41 3.79 13.44
N VAL A 73 -4.96 3.61 12.19
CA VAL A 73 -4.31 4.65 11.37
C VAL A 73 -5.37 5.30 10.47
N PRO A 74 -5.36 6.64 10.29
CA PRO A 74 -6.27 7.33 9.38
C PRO A 74 -6.23 6.74 7.96
N ASP A 75 -7.38 6.72 7.28
CA ASP A 75 -7.41 6.38 5.86
C ASP A 75 -6.97 7.59 5.04
N THR A 76 -5.73 7.56 4.58
CA THR A 76 -5.09 8.60 3.75
C THR A 76 -5.13 8.27 2.26
N TYR A 77 -5.86 7.23 1.84
CA TYR A 77 -5.93 6.78 0.45
C TYR A 77 -7.30 7.09 -0.20
N PRO A 78 -7.33 7.55 -1.47
CA PRO A 78 -6.19 7.99 -2.27
C PRO A 78 -5.66 9.31 -1.69
N GLY A 79 -4.34 9.44 -1.59
CA GLY A 79 -3.69 10.65 -1.07
C GLY A 79 -4.28 11.90 -1.70
N GLU A 80 -4.67 12.88 -0.88
CA GLU A 80 -5.32 14.11 -1.35
C GLU A 80 -4.45 14.77 -2.43
N ARG A 81 -4.95 14.76 -3.67
CA ARG A 81 -4.45 15.65 -4.71
C ARG A 81 -5.13 17.00 -4.51
N SER A 82 -4.43 17.93 -3.88
CA SER A 82 -4.74 19.37 -3.99
C SER A 82 -3.89 20.00 -5.09
#